data_AF-A0A356NR47-F1
#
_entry.id   AF-A0A356NR47-F1
#
_cell.length_a   1.000
_cell.length_b   1.000
_cell.length_c   1.000
_cell.angle_alpha   90.00
_cell.angle_beta   90.00
_cell.angle_gamma   90.00
#
_symmetry.space_group_name_H-M   'P 1'
#
loop_
_entity.id
_entity.type
_entity.pdbx_description
1 polymer ?
#
loop_
_entity_poly.entity_id
_entity_poly.type
_entity_poly.pdbx_seq_one_letter_code
_entity_poly.pdbx_strand_id
1 'polypeptide(L)'
;MKWKILIGLEQRKHNRLITKYFALRGVILLLVSVFLFLGFSETIANHSFWNQNDKVIHFSLFSFITIGLVLFLRKKCFARWHGLSRVFLIVLSMSVLGVLSELSHAFLPYRTFELNDILANLTGIFAVAIPVLLLNPFRRETDSFTSLDFQSVGQRLESNCWQKRYLNGQ
;
A
#
# COMPACT_ATOMS: atom_id res chain seq x y z
N MET A 1 6.02 -22.79 34.83
CA MET A 1 7.15 -22.68 33.88
C MET A 1 6.72 -22.50 32.40
N LYS A 2 5.68 -23.20 31.90
CA LYS A 2 5.16 -23.07 30.51
C LYS A 2 4.77 -21.65 30.06
N TRP A 3 4.23 -20.81 30.95
CA TRP A 3 3.75 -19.47 30.61
C TRP A 3 4.83 -18.49 30.15
N LYS A 4 6.05 -18.54 30.71
CA LYS A 4 7.16 -17.67 30.27
C LYS A 4 7.64 -17.99 28.85
N ILE A 5 7.58 -19.27 28.46
CA ILE A 5 7.95 -19.73 27.12
C ILE A 5 6.91 -19.27 26.09
N LEU A 6 5.62 -19.36 26.42
CA LEU A 6 4.52 -18.87 25.57
C LEU A 6 4.64 -17.36 25.30
N ILE A 7 4.82 -16.55 26.35
CA ILE A 7 4.99 -15.09 26.21
C ILE A 7 6.21 -14.75 25.34
N GLY A 8 7.34 -15.45 25.54
CA GLY A 8 8.56 -15.23 24.76
C GLY A 8 8.46 -15.66 23.29
N LEU A 9 7.58 -16.61 22.95
CA LEU A 9 7.30 -16.99 21.56
C LEU A 9 6.38 -15.97 20.88
N GLU A 10 5.35 -15.51 21.59
CA GLU A 10 4.42 -14.46 21.14
C GLU A 10 5.18 -13.17 20.80
N GLN A 11 6.07 -12.74 21.69
CA GLN A 11 6.85 -11.51 21.54
C GLN A 11 7.86 -11.60 20.39
N ARG A 12 8.49 -12.76 20.19
CA ARG A 12 9.39 -13.00 19.04
C ARG A 12 8.63 -12.99 17.70
N LYS A 13 7.43 -13.57 17.67
CA LYS A 13 6.57 -13.53 16.48
C LYS A 13 6.15 -12.10 16.16
N HIS A 14 5.75 -11.33 17.18
CA HIS A 14 5.36 -9.92 17.04
C HIS A 14 6.52 -9.06 16.52
N ASN A 15 7.71 -9.17 17.12
CA ASN A 15 8.90 -8.42 16.69
C ASN A 15 9.29 -8.75 15.25
N ARG A 16 9.27 -10.04 14.86
CA ARG A 16 9.57 -10.46 13.49
C ARG A 16 8.55 -9.89 12.49
N LEU A 17 7.28 -9.77 12.88
CA LEU A 17 6.23 -9.14 12.06
C LEU A 17 6.52 -7.64 11.88
N ILE A 18 6.82 -6.93 12.97
CA ILE A 18 7.14 -5.50 12.97
C ILE A 18 8.35 -5.21 12.08
N THR A 19 9.44 -5.97 12.22
CA THR A 19 10.66 -5.77 11.41
C THR A 19 10.37 -5.91 9.91
N LYS A 20 9.59 -6.92 9.51
CA LYS A 20 9.18 -7.09 8.10
C LYS A 20 8.37 -5.90 7.58
N TYR A 21 7.52 -5.31 8.43
CA TYR A 21 6.73 -4.15 8.03
C TYR A 21 7.57 -2.88 7.88
N PHE A 22 8.50 -2.63 8.79
CA PHE A 22 9.40 -1.49 8.67
C PHE A 22 10.32 -1.63 7.47
N ALA A 23 10.86 -2.83 7.23
CA ALA A 23 11.68 -3.12 6.06
C ALA A 23 10.91 -2.87 4.76
N LEU A 24 9.69 -3.42 4.61
CA LEU A 24 8.89 -3.23 3.40
C LEU A 24 8.55 -1.75 3.15
N ARG A 25 8.19 -1.00 4.19
CA ARG A 25 7.91 0.44 4.07
C ARG A 25 9.16 1.24 3.71
N GLY A 26 10.28 0.94 4.36
CA GLY A 26 11.57 1.54 4.05
C GLY A 26 11.95 1.31 2.58
N VAL A 27 11.75 0.09 2.08
CA VAL A 27 12.00 -0.25 0.67
C VAL A 27 11.09 0.53 -0.28
N ILE A 28 9.78 0.61 0.00
CA ILE A 28 8.86 1.37 -0.85
C ILE A 28 9.24 2.86 -0.88
N LEU A 29 9.53 3.45 0.28
CA LEU A 29 9.94 4.86 0.36
C LEU A 29 11.27 5.10 -0.35
N LEU A 30 12.25 4.21 -0.15
CA LEU A 30 13.54 4.27 -0.84
C LEU A 30 13.35 4.21 -2.37
N LEU A 31 12.51 3.29 -2.86
CA LEU A 31 12.22 3.18 -4.29
C LEU A 31 11.59 4.48 -4.81
N VAL A 32 10.57 5.01 -4.15
CA VAL A 32 9.94 6.29 -4.52
C VAL A 32 10.99 7.41 -4.56
N SER A 33 11.86 7.52 -3.55
CA SER A 33 12.92 8.53 -3.51
C SER A 33 13.94 8.37 -4.64
N VAL A 34 14.36 7.14 -4.93
CA VAL A 34 15.26 6.85 -6.07
C VAL A 34 14.62 7.29 -7.37
N PHE A 35 13.34 6.97 -7.59
CA PHE A 35 12.67 7.33 -8.83
C PHE A 35 12.40 8.84 -8.97
N LEU A 36 12.08 9.54 -7.88
CA LEU A 36 12.02 11.00 -7.90
C LEU A 36 13.39 11.57 -8.29
N PHE A 37 14.48 11.05 -7.74
CA PHE A 37 15.82 11.45 -8.14
C PHE A 37 16.08 11.20 -9.64
N LEU A 38 15.65 10.06 -10.19
CA LEU A 38 15.79 9.77 -11.62
C LEU A 38 15.00 10.76 -12.50
N GLY A 39 13.80 11.15 -12.10
CA GLY A 39 12.96 12.11 -12.85
C GLY A 39 13.56 13.52 -12.90
N PHE A 40 14.05 14.02 -11.77
CA PHE A 40 14.54 15.39 -11.62
C PHE A 40 16.04 15.56 -11.87
N SER A 41 16.79 14.49 -12.16
CA SER A 41 18.23 14.59 -12.41
C SER A 41 18.54 15.00 -13.84
N GLU A 42 19.25 16.13 -13.99
CA GLU A 42 19.76 16.61 -15.28
C GLU A 42 20.74 15.62 -15.94
N THR A 43 21.64 15.01 -15.16
CA THR A 43 22.60 14.02 -15.67
C THR A 43 21.89 12.83 -16.31
N ILE A 44 20.77 12.41 -15.73
CA ILE A 44 19.99 11.28 -16.22
C ILE A 44 19.17 11.67 -17.44
N ALA A 45 18.58 12.88 -17.45
CA ALA A 45 17.85 13.41 -18.59
C ALA A 45 18.70 13.43 -19.88
N ASN A 46 19.99 13.76 -19.76
CA ASN A 46 20.90 13.86 -20.89
C ASN A 46 21.54 12.53 -21.32
N HIS A 47 21.30 11.44 -20.59
CA HIS A 47 21.95 10.17 -20.85
C HIS A 47 21.16 9.31 -21.85
N SER A 48 21.81 8.92 -22.95
CA SER A 48 21.20 8.25 -24.12
C SER A 48 20.31 7.05 -23.77
N PHE A 49 20.76 6.15 -22.88
CA PHE A 49 19.98 4.99 -22.45
C PHE A 49 18.62 5.37 -21.84
N TRP A 50 18.59 6.40 -21.00
CA TRP A 50 17.38 6.80 -20.28
C TRP A 50 16.41 7.47 -21.24
N ASN A 51 16.90 8.33 -22.13
CA ASN A 51 16.08 8.98 -23.16
C ASN A 51 15.42 7.96 -24.12
N GLN A 52 16.16 6.94 -24.55
CA GLN A 52 15.62 5.88 -25.42
C GLN A 52 14.53 5.02 -24.73
N ASN A 53 14.63 4.83 -23.42
CA ASN A 53 13.75 3.95 -22.65
C ASN A 53 12.75 4.72 -21.78
N ASP A 54 12.65 6.03 -21.96
CA ASP A 54 11.97 6.96 -21.07
C ASP A 54 10.52 6.53 -20.78
N LYS A 55 9.80 6.09 -21.83
CA LYS A 55 8.42 5.61 -21.76
C LYS A 55 8.29 4.32 -20.95
N VAL A 56 9.26 3.41 -21.07
CA VAL A 56 9.32 2.15 -20.29
C VAL A 56 9.60 2.46 -18.83
N ILE A 57 10.44 3.45 -18.56
CA ILE A 57 10.77 3.90 -17.21
C ILE A 57 9.52 4.51 -16.57
N HIS A 58 8.81 5.40 -17.27
CA HIS A 58 7.54 5.98 -16.84
C HIS A 58 6.49 4.91 -16.49
N PHE A 59 6.26 3.95 -17.40
CA PHE A 59 5.37 2.81 -17.15
C PHE A 59 5.78 2.01 -15.91
N SER A 60 7.05 1.64 -15.82
CA SER A 60 7.56 0.79 -14.73
C SER A 60 7.47 1.51 -13.40
N LEU A 61 7.86 2.79 -13.38
CA LEU A 61 7.80 3.66 -12.21
C LEU A 61 6.40 3.73 -11.64
N PHE A 62 5.43 4.14 -12.46
CA PHE A 62 4.06 4.30 -12.00
C PHE A 62 3.41 2.97 -11.64
N SER A 63 3.83 1.86 -12.27
CA SER A 63 3.45 0.51 -11.84
C SER A 63 3.97 0.20 -10.43
N PHE A 64 5.27 0.39 -10.16
CA PHE A 64 5.86 0.07 -8.85
C PHE A 64 5.31 0.95 -7.72
N ILE A 65 5.11 2.25 -7.96
CA ILE A 65 4.49 3.13 -6.95
C ILE A 65 3.05 2.69 -6.68
N THR A 66 2.29 2.36 -7.73
CA THR A 66 0.91 1.88 -7.57
C THR A 66 0.86 0.58 -6.77
N ILE A 67 1.77 -0.37 -7.01
CA ILE A 67 1.90 -1.60 -6.20
C ILE A 67 2.19 -1.24 -4.74
N GLY A 68 3.14 -0.34 -4.49
CA GLY A 68 3.47 0.13 -3.13
C GLY A 68 2.25 0.71 -2.41
N LEU A 69 1.47 1.54 -3.11
CA LEU A 69 0.26 2.16 -2.58
C LEU A 69 -0.85 1.15 -2.31
N VAL A 70 -1.06 0.18 -3.21
CA VAL A 70 -2.00 -0.94 -2.99
C VAL A 70 -1.63 -1.73 -1.73
N LEU A 71 -0.35 -2.08 -1.57
CA LEU A 71 0.15 -2.81 -0.39
C LEU A 71 -0.01 -1.97 0.89
N PHE A 72 0.14 -0.65 0.80
CA PHE A 72 -0.08 0.27 1.91
C PHE A 72 -1.57 0.34 2.32
N LEU A 73 -2.47 0.50 1.35
CA LEU A 73 -3.91 0.64 1.55
C LEU A 73 -4.65 -0.67 1.86
N ARG A 74 -3.97 -1.81 1.70
CA ARG A 74 -4.46 -3.10 2.20
C ARG A 74 -4.52 -3.13 3.74
N LYS A 75 -3.81 -2.25 4.45
CA LYS A 75 -3.76 -2.28 5.91
C LYS A 75 -5.10 -1.92 6.57
N LYS A 76 -5.28 -2.44 7.79
CA LYS A 76 -6.49 -2.30 8.65
C LYS A 76 -7.05 -0.89 8.76
N CYS A 77 -6.23 0.16 8.75
CA CYS A 77 -6.69 1.54 8.83
C CYS A 77 -7.67 1.93 7.71
N PHE A 78 -7.55 1.29 6.54
CA PHE A 78 -8.42 1.54 5.38
C PHE A 78 -9.42 0.40 5.16
N ALA A 79 -9.47 -0.60 6.04
CA ALA A 79 -10.32 -1.79 5.89
C ALA A 79 -11.83 -1.48 5.81
N ARG A 80 -12.25 -0.32 6.33
CA ARG A 80 -13.66 0.11 6.34
C ARG A 80 -14.17 0.57 4.97
N TRP A 81 -13.27 0.83 4.02
CA TRP A 81 -13.63 1.37 2.71
C TRP A 81 -13.96 0.24 1.74
N HIS A 82 -15.01 0.40 0.94
CA HIS A 82 -15.37 -0.55 -0.11
C HIS A 82 -14.21 -0.75 -1.10
N GLY A 83 -14.02 -1.97 -1.60
CA GLY A 83 -12.89 -2.33 -2.46
C GLY A 83 -12.77 -1.43 -3.70
N LEU A 84 -13.91 -1.13 -4.35
CA LEU A 84 -13.95 -0.22 -5.50
C LEU A 84 -13.51 1.20 -5.13
N SER A 85 -13.94 1.73 -3.99
CA SER A 85 -13.59 3.08 -3.54
C SER A 85 -12.08 3.22 -3.30
N ARG A 86 -11.43 2.16 -2.79
CA ARG A 86 -9.97 2.16 -2.60
C ARG A 86 -9.24 2.19 -3.93
N VAL A 87 -9.64 1.35 -4.88
CA VAL A 87 -8.98 1.35 -6.19
C VAL A 87 -9.23 2.66 -6.93
N PHE A 88 -10.45 3.21 -6.85
CA PHE A 88 -10.74 4.52 -7.42
C PHE A 88 -9.83 5.61 -6.85
N LEU A 89 -9.63 5.66 -5.53
CA LEU A 89 -8.70 6.60 -4.92
C LEU A 89 -7.25 6.39 -5.38
N ILE A 90 -6.81 5.14 -5.49
CA ILE A 90 -5.47 4.81 -6.00
C ILE A 90 -5.30 5.34 -7.42
N VAL A 91 -6.22 5.00 -8.31
CA VAL A 91 -6.16 5.42 -9.71
C VAL A 91 -6.21 6.94 -9.81
N LEU A 92 -7.11 7.60 -9.07
CA LEU A 92 -7.26 9.05 -9.11
C LEU A 92 -5.99 9.76 -8.61
N SER A 93 -5.51 9.39 -7.41
CA SER A 93 -4.32 10.02 -6.82
C SER A 93 -3.07 9.80 -7.66
N MET A 94 -2.88 8.59 -8.19
CA MET A 94 -1.74 8.27 -9.04
C MET A 94 -1.84 8.94 -10.41
N SER A 95 -3.04 9.08 -10.98
CA SER A 95 -3.24 9.79 -12.25
C SER A 95 -2.92 11.28 -12.10
N VAL A 96 -3.38 11.90 -11.01
CA VAL A 96 -3.05 13.29 -10.68
C VAL A 96 -1.54 13.44 -10.51
N LEU A 97 -0.88 12.53 -9.79
CA LEU A 97 0.56 12.55 -9.62
C LEU A 97 1.30 12.42 -10.97
N GLY A 98 0.85 11.53 -11.86
CA GLY A 98 1.46 11.32 -13.17
C GLY A 98 1.29 12.47 -14.15
N VAL A 99 0.18 13.21 -14.04
CA VAL A 99 -0.02 14.46 -14.80
C VAL A 99 0.85 15.57 -14.21
N LEU A 100 0.88 15.72 -12.88
CA LEU A 100 1.68 16.76 -12.23
C LEU A 100 3.19 16.55 -12.41
N SER A 101 3.66 15.30 -12.44
CA SER A 101 5.08 15.02 -12.72
C SER A 101 5.46 15.49 -14.12
N GLU A 102 4.62 15.25 -15.13
CA GLU A 102 4.89 15.68 -16.49
C GLU A 102 4.76 17.20 -16.65
N LEU A 103 3.77 17.81 -16.00
CA LEU A 103 3.66 19.28 -15.96
C LEU A 103 4.88 19.92 -15.29
N SER A 104 5.53 19.24 -14.34
CA SER A 104 6.75 19.75 -13.71
C SER A 104 7.92 19.83 -14.70
N HIS A 105 7.96 18.98 -15.73
CA HIS A 105 8.98 19.03 -16.78
C HIS A 105 8.92 20.30 -17.61
N ALA A 106 7.75 20.93 -17.74
CA ALA A 106 7.62 22.22 -18.40
C ALA A 106 8.39 23.36 -17.69
N PHE A 107 8.77 23.17 -16.43
CA PHE A 107 9.56 24.13 -15.65
C PHE A 107 11.05 23.78 -15.59
N LEU A 108 11.48 22.65 -16.18
CA LEU A 108 12.87 22.20 -16.17
C LEU A 108 13.50 22.39 -17.56
N PRO A 109 14.59 23.16 -17.70
CA PRO A 109 15.15 23.51 -19.02
C PRO A 109 15.76 22.34 -19.79
N TYR A 110 16.02 21.22 -19.11
CA TYR A 110 16.61 19.99 -19.66
C TYR A 110 15.58 18.86 -19.86
N ARG A 111 14.29 19.14 -19.67
CA ARG A 111 13.19 18.19 -19.93
C ARG A 111 12.18 18.81 -20.89
N THR A 112 11.48 17.94 -21.59
CA THR A 112 10.40 18.31 -22.51
C THR A 112 9.09 17.74 -21.99
N PHE A 113 8.02 18.52 -22.11
CA PHE A 113 6.67 18.03 -21.84
C PHE A 113 6.24 17.12 -22.98
N GLU A 114 5.96 15.85 -22.69
CA GLU A 114 5.49 14.88 -23.68
C GLU A 114 4.21 14.18 -23.22
N LEU A 115 3.15 14.31 -24.04
CA LEU A 115 1.86 13.69 -23.75
C LEU A 115 1.94 12.14 -23.72
N ASN A 116 2.88 11.57 -24.46
CA ASN A 116 3.12 10.12 -24.45
C ASN A 116 3.64 9.61 -23.10
N ASP A 117 4.32 10.46 -22.32
CA ASP A 117 4.82 10.09 -21.00
C ASP A 117 3.68 10.07 -19.97
N ILE A 118 2.68 10.95 -20.14
CA ILE A 118 1.41 10.86 -19.39
C ILE A 118 0.71 9.54 -19.69
N LEU A 119 0.62 9.14 -20.97
CA LEU A 119 0.01 7.85 -21.34
C LEU A 119 0.80 6.67 -20.76
N ALA A 120 2.13 6.72 -20.77
CA ALA A 120 2.98 5.71 -20.14
C ALA A 120 2.72 5.63 -18.62
N ASN A 121 2.61 6.77 -17.93
CA ASN A 121 2.26 6.83 -16.51
C ASN A 121 0.90 6.17 -16.24
N LEU A 122 -0.13 6.58 -17.00
CA LEU A 122 -1.50 6.07 -16.85
C LEU A 122 -1.58 4.57 -17.12
N THR A 123 -0.96 4.08 -18.20
CA THR A 123 -0.94 2.65 -18.53
C THR A 123 -0.27 1.82 -17.44
N GLY A 124 0.81 2.31 -16.82
CA GLY A 124 1.43 1.66 -15.66
C GLY A 124 0.50 1.57 -14.44
N ILE A 125 -0.23 2.65 -14.15
CA ILE A 125 -1.24 2.66 -13.06
C ILE A 125 -2.33 1.62 -13.34
N PHE A 126 -2.90 1.62 -14.55
CA PHE A 126 -3.99 0.72 -14.92
C PHE A 126 -3.53 -0.74 -14.99
N ALA A 127 -2.30 -1.00 -15.43
CA ALA A 127 -1.71 -2.34 -15.45
C ALA A 127 -1.69 -3.00 -14.06
N VAL A 128 -1.65 -2.20 -12.99
CA VAL A 128 -1.73 -2.69 -11.60
C VAL A 128 -3.16 -2.63 -11.06
N ALA A 129 -3.87 -1.54 -11.31
CA ALA A 129 -5.20 -1.31 -10.75
C ALA A 129 -6.24 -2.33 -11.25
N ILE A 130 -6.18 -2.72 -12.53
CA ILE A 130 -7.13 -3.68 -13.13
C ILE A 130 -6.99 -5.06 -12.48
N PRO A 131 -5.80 -5.68 -12.41
CA PRO A 131 -5.63 -6.93 -11.66
C PRO A 131 -6.08 -6.83 -10.19
N VAL A 132 -5.82 -5.71 -9.52
CA VAL A 132 -6.27 -5.50 -8.13
C VAL A 132 -7.79 -5.48 -8.03
N LEU A 133 -8.51 -4.89 -8.99
CA LEU A 133 -9.98 -4.95 -9.04
C LEU A 133 -10.47 -6.38 -9.23
N LEU A 134 -9.89 -7.11 -10.20
CA LEU A 134 -10.32 -8.45 -10.57
C LEU A 134 -10.04 -9.48 -9.47
N LEU A 135 -8.86 -9.42 -8.85
CA LEU A 135 -8.47 -10.34 -7.78
C LEU A 135 -9.12 -9.98 -6.44
N ASN A 136 -9.67 -8.77 -6.33
CA ASN A 136 -10.26 -8.18 -5.14
C ASN A 136 -9.53 -8.60 -3.84
N PRO A 137 -8.22 -8.28 -3.71
CA PRO A 137 -7.43 -8.70 -2.56
C PRO A 137 -7.95 -8.10 -1.25
N PHE A 138 -8.84 -7.10 -1.32
CA PHE A 138 -9.48 -6.46 -0.18
C PHE A 138 -10.68 -7.24 0.39
N ARG A 139 -11.25 -8.20 -0.34
CA ARG A 139 -12.46 -8.95 0.09
C ARG A 139 -12.20 -9.81 1.33
N ARG A 140 -11.01 -10.44 1.44
CA ARG A 140 -10.72 -11.43 2.48
C ARG A 140 -10.47 -10.84 3.89
N GLU A 141 -10.09 -9.57 4.00
CA GLU A 141 -9.80 -8.96 5.31
C GLU A 141 -11.08 -8.55 6.06
N THR A 142 -12.13 -8.14 5.34
CA THR A 142 -13.43 -7.78 5.93
C THR A 142 -14.16 -8.99 6.54
N ASP A 143 -14.12 -10.16 5.92
CA ASP A 143 -14.85 -11.36 6.39
C ASP A 143 -14.24 -11.97 7.67
N SER A 144 -12.91 -11.88 7.81
CA SER A 144 -12.22 -12.29 9.04
C SER A 144 -12.45 -11.32 10.21
N PHE A 145 -12.81 -10.08 9.92
CA PHE A 145 -12.98 -9.03 10.92
C PHE A 145 -14.35 -9.10 11.58
N THR A 146 -15.44 -9.23 10.80
CA THR A 146 -16.79 -9.44 11.35
C THR A 146 -16.87 -10.72 12.16
N SER A 147 -16.21 -11.81 11.75
CA SER A 147 -16.25 -13.06 12.50
C SER A 147 -15.47 -13.02 13.82
N LEU A 148 -14.28 -12.41 13.85
CA LEU A 148 -13.46 -12.34 15.08
C LEU A 148 -13.95 -11.29 16.09
N ASP A 149 -14.45 -10.13 15.64
CA ASP A 149 -14.98 -9.13 16.58
C ASP A 149 -16.30 -9.60 17.22
N PHE A 150 -17.22 -10.21 16.46
CA PHE A 150 -18.44 -10.77 17.05
C PHE A 150 -18.16 -11.94 17.99
N GLN A 151 -17.22 -12.84 17.66
CA GLN A 151 -16.85 -13.92 18.58
C GLN A 151 -16.17 -13.40 19.84
N SER A 152 -15.27 -12.41 19.74
CA SER A 152 -14.55 -11.89 20.91
C SER A 152 -15.43 -11.01 21.81
N VAL A 153 -16.38 -10.26 21.23
CA VAL A 153 -17.37 -9.47 22.00
C VAL A 153 -18.41 -10.40 22.62
N GLY A 154 -18.89 -11.42 21.89
CA GLY A 154 -19.80 -12.44 22.41
C GLY A 154 -19.20 -13.21 23.59
N GLN A 155 -17.97 -13.71 23.45
CA GLN A 155 -17.28 -14.42 24.54
C GLN A 155 -17.02 -13.53 25.76
N ARG A 156 -16.73 -12.24 25.56
CA ARG A 156 -16.46 -11.29 26.66
C ARG A 156 -17.73 -10.84 27.39
N LEU A 157 -18.89 -10.86 26.71
CA LEU A 157 -20.18 -10.61 27.34
C LEU A 157 -20.69 -11.84 28.10
N GLU A 158 -20.51 -13.05 27.54
CA GLU A 158 -20.89 -14.28 28.24
C GLU A 158 -20.05 -14.53 29.49
N SER A 159 -18.72 -14.32 29.44
CA SER A 159 -17.85 -14.52 30.60
C SER A 159 -18.24 -13.60 31.77
N ASN A 160 -18.62 -12.35 31.48
CA ASN A 160 -19.03 -11.39 32.50
C ASN A 160 -20.42 -11.71 33.09
N CYS A 161 -21.30 -12.36 32.33
CA CYS A 161 -22.64 -12.73 32.80
C CYS A 161 -22.58 -13.91 33.80
N TRP A 162 -21.75 -14.91 33.51
CA TRP A 162 -21.50 -16.03 34.43
C TRP A 162 -20.79 -15.59 35.72
N GLN A 163 -19.82 -14.67 35.59
CA GLN A 163 -19.06 -14.18 36.74
C GLN A 163 -19.92 -13.30 37.67
N LYS A 164 -20.88 -12.54 37.14
CA LYS A 164 -21.86 -11.80 37.97
C LYS A 164 -22.87 -12.70 38.68
N ARG A 165 -23.26 -13.85 38.11
CA ARG A 165 -24.17 -14.80 38.78
C ARG A 165 -23.52 -15.51 39.96
N TYR A 166 -22.23 -15.81 39.87
CA TYR A 166 -21.50 -16.46 40.97
C TYR A 166 -21.25 -15.50 42.15
N LEU A 167 -21.12 -14.20 41.92
CA LEU A 167 -20.83 -13.21 42.97
C LEU A 167 -22.08 -12.69 43.69
N ASN A 168 -23.27 -12.82 43.10
CA ASN A 168 -24.54 -12.38 43.69
C ASN A 168 -25.40 -13.55 44.23
N GLY A 169 -24.86 -14.77 44.27
CA GLY A 169 -25.52 -15.98 44.74
C GLY A 169 -25.07 -16.44 46.14
N GLN A 170 -24.49 -15.54 46.94
CA GLN A 170 -24.25 -15.72 48.38
C GLN A 170 -24.91 -14.57 49.14
#